data_AF-A0A2E3KKQ5-F1
#
_entry.id   AF-A0A2E3KKQ5-F1
#
_cell.length_a   1.000
_cell.length_b   1.000
_cell.length_c   1.000
_cell.angle_alpha   90.00
_cell.angle_beta   90.00
_cell.angle_gamma   90.00
#
_symmetry.space_group_name_H-M   'P 1'
#
loop_
_entity.id
_entity.type
_entity.pdbx_description
1 polymer ?
#
loop_
_entity_poly.entity_id
_entity_poly.type
_entity_poly.pdbx_seq_one_letter_code
_entity_poly.pdbx_strand_id
1 'polypeptide(L)'
;MSSPGQRRDFVRIGLAWAGWIPGDDRSSDSSQADMLGLRPAVTWRSTVVQVKALETGATVGYGSRWTAPGPTRVGLVPVGYADGYPAQLVDSGNPHRVLIETPAGTRSVPVLGAVSMDQIVIDLGGLESTESLQGSQVVLLSDQPDSTVGLHPLARRAGIPPHAVLTSLSASIPRVYVADSQGGSVRSGVRGSTLESNVSVGRALA
;
A
#
# COMPACT_ATOMS: atom_id res chain seq x y z
N MET A 1 15.02 2.75 -22.42
CA MET A 1 15.20 4.17 -22.82
C MET A 1 16.47 4.74 -22.17
N SER A 2 17.65 4.21 -22.51
CA SER A 2 18.93 4.52 -21.84
C SER A 2 20.05 4.78 -22.85
N SER A 3 19.80 5.58 -23.87
CA SER A 3 20.84 6.08 -24.79
C SER A 3 21.00 7.59 -24.62
N PRO A 4 22.16 8.10 -24.17
CA PRO A 4 22.42 9.53 -23.98
C PRO A 4 22.13 10.40 -25.20
N GLY A 5 22.27 9.85 -26.42
CA GLY A 5 21.98 10.55 -27.69
C GLY A 5 20.50 10.78 -28.03
N GLN A 6 19.56 10.33 -27.18
CA GLN A 6 18.11 10.60 -27.36
C GLN A 6 17.58 11.68 -26.41
N ARG A 7 18.43 12.25 -25.55
CA ARG A 7 18.06 13.41 -24.73
C ARG A 7 18.06 14.65 -25.63
N ARG A 8 16.86 15.14 -25.96
CA ARG A 8 16.67 16.47 -26.55
C ARG A 8 16.71 17.53 -25.44
N ASP A 9 16.46 18.79 -25.77
CA ASP A 9 16.53 19.93 -24.83
C ASP A 9 15.50 19.89 -23.68
N PHE A 10 14.56 18.94 -23.70
CA PHE A 10 13.48 18.83 -22.72
C PHE A 10 13.12 17.38 -22.39
N VAL A 11 12.90 17.09 -21.10
CA VAL A 11 12.51 15.77 -20.58
C VAL A 11 11.30 15.92 -19.67
N ARG A 12 10.25 15.10 -19.88
CA ARG A 12 9.08 15.01 -19.00
C ARG A 12 9.26 13.86 -18.02
N ILE A 13 9.55 14.21 -16.77
CA ILE A 13 9.72 13.24 -15.69
C ILE A 13 8.32 12.91 -15.15
N GLY A 14 7.88 11.65 -15.36
CA GLY A 14 6.60 11.14 -14.89
C GLY A 14 6.77 10.33 -13.60
N LEU A 15 6.54 9.02 -13.69
CA LEU A 15 6.57 8.08 -12.56
C LEU A 15 7.87 8.14 -11.72
N ALA A 16 9.00 8.49 -12.34
CA ALA A 16 10.28 8.67 -11.66
C ALA A 16 10.24 9.79 -10.60
N TRP A 17 9.31 10.74 -10.70
CA TRP A 17 9.07 11.74 -9.66
C TRP A 17 8.58 11.12 -8.34
N ALA A 18 7.82 10.02 -8.43
CA ALA A 18 7.37 9.26 -7.26
C ALA A 18 8.41 8.23 -6.80
N GLY A 19 9.59 8.20 -7.40
CA GLY A 19 10.66 7.24 -7.09
C GLY A 19 10.54 5.89 -7.78
N TRP A 20 9.71 5.80 -8.83
CA TRP A 20 9.42 4.55 -9.52
C TRP A 20 9.75 4.64 -11.02
N ILE A 21 10.15 3.54 -11.63
CA ILE A 21 10.44 3.48 -13.07
C ILE A 21 9.27 2.86 -13.83
N PRO A 22 9.03 3.26 -15.09
CA PRO A 22 8.09 2.56 -15.96
C PRO A 22 8.65 1.16 -16.31
N GLY A 23 7.92 0.10 -15.95
CA GLY A 23 8.37 -1.28 -16.15
C GLY A 23 7.69 -2.23 -15.16
N ASP A 24 7.94 -3.53 -15.29
CA ASP A 24 7.42 -4.52 -14.35
C ASP A 24 8.58 -5.16 -13.58
N ASP A 25 8.54 -4.99 -12.26
CA ASP A 25 9.38 -5.66 -11.26
C ASP A 25 10.88 -5.29 -11.21
N ARG A 26 11.32 -4.80 -10.04
CA ARG A 26 12.73 -4.56 -9.71
C ARG A 26 13.57 -5.85 -9.69
N SER A 27 13.01 -7.04 -9.89
CA SER A 27 13.81 -8.27 -10.03
C SER A 27 14.74 -8.24 -11.25
N SER A 28 14.43 -7.46 -12.29
CA SER A 28 15.33 -7.17 -13.41
C SER A 28 15.80 -5.71 -13.46
N ASP A 29 14.97 -4.77 -12.96
CA ASP A 29 15.24 -3.33 -13.06
C ASP A 29 15.73 -2.66 -11.75
N SER A 30 15.92 -3.41 -10.65
CA SER A 30 16.50 -2.89 -9.39
C SER A 30 17.79 -2.13 -9.64
N SER A 31 18.66 -2.70 -10.49
CA SER A 31 19.91 -2.08 -10.87
C SER A 31 19.73 -0.71 -11.51
N GLN A 32 18.68 -0.48 -12.31
CA GLN A 32 18.46 0.81 -12.97
C GLN A 32 17.89 1.87 -12.03
N ALA A 33 16.89 1.53 -11.22
CA ALA A 33 16.35 2.47 -10.23
C ALA A 33 17.40 2.82 -9.16
N ASP A 34 18.26 1.87 -8.76
CA ASP A 34 19.38 2.13 -7.85
C ASP A 34 20.49 2.94 -8.51
N MET A 35 20.84 2.66 -9.77
CA MET A 35 21.78 3.50 -10.55
C MET A 35 21.30 4.95 -10.68
N LEU A 36 19.99 5.16 -10.75
CA LEU A 36 19.38 6.49 -10.81
C LEU A 36 19.12 7.10 -9.43
N GLY A 37 19.37 6.38 -8.34
CA GLY A 37 19.15 6.84 -6.97
C GLY A 37 17.68 7.12 -6.64
N LEU A 38 16.74 6.46 -7.32
CA LEU A 38 15.31 6.70 -7.12
C LEU A 38 14.84 6.08 -5.81
N ARG A 39 14.15 6.88 -5.00
CA ARG A 39 13.58 6.48 -3.72
C ARG A 39 12.07 6.61 -3.78
N PRO A 40 11.29 5.53 -3.59
CA PRO A 40 9.85 5.63 -3.52
C PRO A 40 9.45 6.68 -2.48
N ALA A 41 8.53 7.56 -2.86
CA ALA A 41 8.20 8.74 -2.06
C ALA A 41 6.81 8.68 -1.44
N VAL A 42 6.04 7.60 -1.61
CA VAL A 42 4.64 7.51 -1.20
C VAL A 42 4.43 6.29 -0.32
N THR A 43 3.91 6.53 0.88
CA THR A 43 3.44 5.50 1.81
C THR A 43 1.97 5.75 2.12
N TRP A 44 1.13 4.72 2.03
CA TRP A 44 -0.28 4.79 2.39
C TRP A 44 -0.54 3.92 3.62
N ARG A 45 -1.05 4.56 4.67
CA ARG A 45 -1.35 3.93 5.95
C ARG A 45 -2.82 4.02 6.30
N SER A 46 -3.28 3.08 7.11
CA SER A 46 -4.56 3.09 7.81
C SER A 46 -4.40 2.37 9.14
N THR A 47 -5.49 2.09 9.83
CA THR A 47 -5.50 1.35 11.10
C THR A 47 -6.58 0.28 11.11
N VAL A 48 -6.36 -0.79 11.87
CA VAL A 48 -7.40 -1.79 12.13
C VAL A 48 -8.45 -1.17 13.05
N VAL A 49 -9.67 -0.99 12.57
CA VAL A 49 -10.76 -0.40 13.37
C VAL A 49 -11.50 -1.43 14.20
N GLN A 50 -11.50 -2.69 13.78
CA GLN A 50 -12.19 -3.77 14.47
C GLN A 50 -11.51 -5.10 14.20
N VAL A 51 -11.45 -5.96 15.22
CA VAL A 51 -11.06 -7.37 15.08
C VAL A 51 -12.27 -8.25 15.37
N LYS A 52 -12.51 -9.27 14.54
CA LYS A 52 -13.64 -10.18 14.66
C LYS A 52 -13.20 -11.63 14.53
N ALA A 53 -13.76 -12.51 15.37
CA ALA A 53 -13.65 -13.95 15.21
C ALA A 53 -14.66 -14.46 14.18
N LEU A 54 -14.22 -15.35 13.29
CA LEU A 54 -15.03 -16.03 12.30
C LEU A 54 -14.98 -17.53 12.54
N GLU A 55 -16.15 -18.16 12.57
CA GLU A 55 -16.28 -19.60 12.58
C GLU A 55 -16.06 -20.19 11.18
N THR A 56 -15.77 -21.48 11.12
CA THR A 56 -15.70 -22.24 9.87
C THR A 56 -16.96 -22.02 9.02
N GLY A 57 -16.80 -21.75 7.72
CA GLY A 57 -17.92 -21.51 6.81
C GLY A 57 -18.47 -20.07 6.81
N ALA A 58 -17.99 -19.19 7.69
CA ALA A 58 -18.31 -17.76 7.61
C ALA A 58 -17.76 -17.16 6.30
N THR A 59 -18.50 -16.23 5.68
CA THR A 59 -18.10 -15.60 4.42
C THR A 59 -17.67 -14.14 4.64
N VAL A 60 -16.75 -13.67 3.78
CA VAL A 60 -16.16 -12.32 3.86
C VAL A 60 -16.28 -11.61 2.51
N GLY A 61 -16.62 -10.32 2.59
CA GLY A 61 -16.68 -9.41 1.44
C GLY A 61 -17.95 -9.54 0.61
N TYR A 62 -18.09 -8.65 -0.37
CA TYR A 62 -19.25 -8.62 -1.27
C TYR A 62 -19.32 -9.88 -2.13
N GLY A 63 -20.51 -10.46 -2.25
CA GLY A 63 -20.75 -11.68 -3.03
C GLY A 63 -20.15 -12.96 -2.44
N SER A 64 -19.79 -12.96 -1.14
CA SER A 64 -19.30 -14.14 -0.42
C SER A 64 -18.13 -14.86 -1.11
N ARG A 65 -17.23 -14.09 -1.73
CA ARG A 65 -16.11 -14.61 -2.53
C ARG A 65 -15.06 -15.37 -1.74
N TRP A 66 -15.01 -15.15 -0.42
CA TRP A 66 -14.12 -15.89 0.47
C TRP A 66 -14.93 -16.53 1.59
N THR A 67 -14.62 -17.80 1.88
CA THR A 67 -15.24 -18.59 2.95
C THR A 67 -14.14 -19.07 3.89
N ALA A 68 -14.36 -18.93 5.19
CA ALA A 68 -13.40 -19.34 6.21
C ALA A 68 -13.19 -20.86 6.19
N PRO A 69 -11.97 -21.34 5.87
CA PRO A 69 -11.67 -22.78 5.85
C PRO A 69 -11.62 -23.39 7.26
N GLY A 70 -11.53 -22.56 8.29
CA GLY A 70 -11.53 -22.95 9.70
C GLY A 70 -11.76 -21.73 10.59
N PRO A 71 -11.80 -21.91 11.93
CA PRO A 71 -11.91 -20.79 12.86
C PRO A 71 -10.71 -19.84 12.68
N THR A 72 -10.98 -18.57 12.41
CA THR A 72 -9.95 -17.55 12.18
C THR A 72 -10.37 -16.21 12.76
N ARG A 73 -9.46 -15.24 12.71
CA ARG A 73 -9.72 -13.86 13.09
C ARG A 73 -9.39 -12.95 11.93
N VAL A 74 -10.20 -11.91 11.79
CA VAL A 74 -10.07 -10.94 10.71
C VAL A 74 -10.04 -9.52 11.27
N GLY A 75 -9.31 -8.66 10.58
CA GLY A 75 -9.24 -7.23 10.87
C GLY A 75 -10.04 -6.44 9.83
N LEU A 76 -10.80 -5.45 10.28
CA LEU A 76 -11.45 -4.48 9.42
C LEU A 76 -10.57 -3.24 9.30
N VAL A 77 -10.33 -2.77 8.07
CA VAL A 77 -9.55 -1.55 7.79
C VAL A 77 -10.43 -0.61 6.96
N PRO A 78 -10.58 0.67 7.37
CA PRO A 78 -11.48 1.63 6.73
C PRO A 78 -10.82 2.24 5.49
N VAL A 79 -10.60 1.40 4.49
CA VAL A 79 -10.11 1.76 3.17
C VAL A 79 -10.82 0.88 2.16
N GLY A 80 -11.37 1.47 1.11
CA GLY A 80 -12.00 0.72 0.04
C GLY A 80 -11.69 1.28 -1.35
N TYR A 81 -12.46 0.84 -2.34
CA TYR A 81 -12.25 1.29 -3.71
C TYR A 81 -12.62 2.76 -3.93
N ALA A 82 -13.47 3.36 -3.08
CA ALA A 82 -13.75 4.80 -3.13
C ALA A 82 -12.55 5.64 -2.71
N ASP A 83 -11.64 5.07 -1.91
CA ASP A 83 -10.36 5.69 -1.55
C ASP A 83 -9.30 5.50 -2.64
N GLY A 84 -9.55 4.63 -3.62
CA GLY A 84 -8.60 4.30 -4.67
C GLY A 84 -7.88 2.96 -4.49
N TYR A 85 -8.25 2.17 -3.47
CA TYR A 85 -7.72 0.82 -3.30
C TYR A 85 -8.23 -0.09 -4.43
N PRO A 86 -7.36 -0.84 -5.14
CA PRO A 86 -7.79 -1.60 -6.31
C PRO A 86 -8.89 -2.62 -5.98
N ALA A 87 -10.05 -2.49 -6.64
CA ALA A 87 -11.17 -3.42 -6.49
C ALA A 87 -10.95 -4.75 -7.24
N GLN A 88 -10.07 -4.74 -8.25
CA GLN A 88 -9.86 -5.85 -9.18
C GLN A 88 -8.93 -6.91 -8.58
N LEU A 89 -9.33 -8.18 -8.80
CA LEU A 89 -8.74 -9.43 -8.34
C LEU A 89 -8.55 -9.59 -6.82
N VAL A 90 -9.56 -10.22 -6.20
CA VAL A 90 -9.34 -11.13 -5.07
C VAL A 90 -9.90 -12.49 -5.48
N ASP A 91 -9.20 -13.14 -6.42
CA ASP A 91 -9.25 -14.60 -6.52
C ASP A 91 -8.41 -15.14 -5.36
N SER A 92 -8.95 -16.14 -4.67
CA SER A 92 -8.26 -17.02 -3.72
C SER A 92 -6.79 -17.35 -4.06
N GLY A 93 -6.43 -17.43 -5.35
CA GLY A 93 -5.07 -17.80 -5.78
C GLY A 93 -3.98 -16.74 -5.57
N ASN A 94 -4.31 -15.44 -5.56
CA ASN A 94 -3.31 -14.37 -5.40
C ASN A 94 -3.93 -13.10 -4.78
N PRO A 95 -4.26 -13.11 -3.48
CA PRO A 95 -4.90 -11.98 -2.84
C PRO A 95 -3.96 -10.77 -2.76
N HIS A 96 -4.56 -9.57 -2.75
CA HIS A 96 -3.85 -8.38 -2.29
C HIS A 96 -3.26 -8.60 -0.90
N ARG A 97 -2.17 -7.89 -0.60
CA ARG A 97 -1.51 -7.99 0.70
C ARG A 97 -1.32 -6.60 1.29
N VAL A 98 -1.36 -6.55 2.62
CA VAL A 98 -1.01 -5.37 3.40
C VAL A 98 0.05 -5.74 4.44
N LEU A 99 0.77 -4.74 4.96
CA LEU A 99 1.62 -4.94 6.12
C LEU A 99 0.88 -4.46 7.36
N ILE A 100 0.88 -5.26 8.42
CA ILE A 100 0.35 -4.87 9.73
C ILE A 100 1.49 -4.81 10.75
N GLU A 101 1.50 -3.76 11.57
CA GLU A 101 2.39 -3.66 12.72
C GLU A 101 1.86 -4.48 13.88
N THR A 102 2.66 -5.44 14.35
CA THR A 102 2.36 -6.30 15.49
C THR A 102 3.43 -6.14 16.56
N PRO A 103 3.17 -6.54 17.82
CA PRO A 103 4.21 -6.57 18.86
C PRO A 103 5.44 -7.40 18.49
N ALA A 104 5.28 -8.41 17.63
CA ALA A 104 6.36 -9.26 17.11
C ALA A 104 7.01 -8.70 15.83
N GLY A 105 6.70 -7.45 15.46
CA GLY A 105 7.19 -6.78 14.25
C GLY A 105 6.16 -6.71 13.13
N THR A 106 6.59 -6.22 11.97
CA THR A 106 5.73 -6.04 10.79
C THR A 106 5.46 -7.38 10.10
N ARG A 107 4.20 -7.67 9.80
CA ARG A 107 3.77 -8.92 9.15
C ARG A 107 2.99 -8.62 7.87
N SER A 108 3.24 -9.39 6.82
CA SER A 108 2.46 -9.32 5.58
C SER A 108 1.26 -10.25 5.67
N VAL A 109 0.05 -9.71 5.53
CA VAL A 109 -1.21 -10.48 5.61
C VAL A 109 -2.07 -10.30 4.35
N PRO A 110 -2.83 -11.32 3.92
CA PRO A 110 -3.71 -11.21 2.77
C PRO A 110 -4.97 -10.39 3.08
N VAL A 111 -5.46 -9.70 2.07
CA VAL A 111 -6.81 -9.13 2.03
C VAL A 111 -7.78 -10.23 1.62
N LEU A 112 -8.84 -10.39 2.41
CA LEU A 112 -9.85 -11.44 2.27
C LEU A 112 -11.08 -10.92 1.54
N GLY A 113 -11.56 -11.71 0.58
CA GLY A 113 -12.80 -11.42 -0.15
C GLY A 113 -12.72 -10.15 -1.01
N ALA A 114 -13.87 -9.70 -1.51
CA ALA A 114 -13.92 -8.50 -2.34
C ALA A 114 -13.68 -7.22 -1.52
N VAL A 115 -12.92 -6.29 -2.09
CA VAL A 115 -12.75 -4.92 -1.59
C VAL A 115 -14.10 -4.21 -1.64
N SER A 116 -14.55 -3.68 -0.50
CA SER A 116 -15.80 -2.92 -0.42
C SER A 116 -15.57 -1.44 -0.75
N MET A 117 -16.63 -0.63 -0.75
CA MET A 117 -16.55 0.79 -1.11
C MET A 117 -15.58 1.55 -0.21
N ASP A 118 -15.63 1.26 1.09
CA ASP A 118 -15.01 2.01 2.18
C ASP A 118 -14.20 1.12 3.14
N GLN A 119 -14.15 -0.19 2.89
CA GLN A 119 -13.49 -1.14 3.79
C GLN A 119 -12.86 -2.34 3.07
N ILE A 120 -11.78 -2.82 3.65
CA ILE A 120 -11.17 -4.12 3.35
C ILE A 120 -11.13 -4.96 4.63
N VAL A 121 -11.09 -6.28 4.43
CA VAL A 121 -10.93 -7.25 5.51
C VAL A 121 -9.59 -7.94 5.33
N ILE A 122 -8.80 -8.06 6.39
CA ILE A 122 -7.47 -8.67 6.38
C ILE A 122 -7.43 -9.90 7.28
N ASP A 123 -6.67 -10.91 6.90
CA ASP A 123 -6.50 -12.12 7.71
C ASP A 123 -5.55 -11.89 8.88
N LEU A 124 -5.99 -12.23 10.09
CA LEU A 124 -5.20 -12.17 11.32
C LEU A 124 -5.00 -13.56 11.95
N GLY A 125 -5.54 -14.63 11.35
CA GLY A 125 -5.60 -15.96 11.95
C GLY A 125 -4.25 -16.56 12.34
N GLY A 126 -3.18 -16.21 11.61
CA GLY A 126 -1.81 -16.67 11.88
C GLY A 126 -0.99 -15.76 12.80
N LEU A 127 -1.59 -14.73 13.40
CA LEU A 127 -0.90 -13.77 14.24
C LEU A 127 -1.16 -14.04 15.73
N GLU A 128 -0.18 -13.72 16.57
CA GLU A 128 -0.34 -13.77 18.02
C GLU A 128 -1.10 -12.55 18.54
N SER A 129 -1.77 -12.68 19.68
CA SER A 129 -2.43 -11.58 20.39
C SER A 129 -3.37 -10.73 19.51
N THR A 130 -4.09 -11.38 18.59
CA THR A 130 -4.96 -10.73 17.60
C THR A 130 -5.94 -9.69 18.15
N GLU A 131 -6.45 -9.83 19.38
CA GLU A 131 -7.35 -8.82 19.98
C GLU A 131 -6.66 -7.47 20.18
N SER A 132 -5.36 -7.51 20.52
CA SER A 132 -4.54 -6.32 20.70
C SER A 132 -4.17 -5.63 19.38
N LEU A 133 -4.47 -6.25 18.24
CA LEU A 133 -4.20 -5.68 16.92
C LEU A 133 -5.25 -4.64 16.50
N GLN A 134 -6.35 -4.48 17.26
CA GLN A 134 -7.23 -3.35 17.05
C GLN A 134 -6.49 -2.04 17.34
N GLY A 135 -6.51 -1.11 16.39
CA GLY A 135 -5.74 0.12 16.42
C GLY A 135 -4.33 0.01 15.84
N SER A 136 -3.86 -1.21 15.50
CA SER A 136 -2.57 -1.39 14.83
C SER A 136 -2.53 -0.69 13.48
N GLN A 137 -1.37 -0.15 13.13
CA GLN A 137 -1.11 0.47 11.84
C GLN A 137 -1.07 -0.59 10.74
N VAL A 138 -1.68 -0.25 9.60
CA VAL A 138 -1.70 -1.06 8.38
C VAL A 138 -1.12 -0.24 7.24
N VAL A 139 -0.12 -0.77 6.55
CA VAL A 139 0.48 -0.16 5.35
C VAL A 139 -0.11 -0.83 4.12
N LEU A 140 -0.78 -0.03 3.29
CA LEU A 140 -1.48 -0.41 2.05
C LEU A 140 -0.61 -0.21 0.81
N LEU A 141 0.31 0.76 0.89
CA LEU A 141 1.34 1.03 -0.11
C LEU A 141 2.61 1.44 0.64
N SER A 142 3.71 0.77 0.39
CA SER A 142 4.98 1.01 1.06
C SER A 142 5.98 1.75 0.16
N ASP A 143 6.73 2.66 0.77
CA ASP A 143 7.89 3.32 0.16
C ASP A 143 9.17 2.47 0.15
N GLN A 144 9.13 1.25 0.69
CA GLN A 144 10.28 0.35 0.66
C GLN A 144 10.36 -0.33 -0.71
N PRO A 145 11.48 -0.21 -1.44
CA PRO A 145 11.61 -0.74 -2.80
C PRO A 145 11.28 -2.22 -2.94
N ASP A 146 11.68 -3.03 -1.95
CA ASP A 146 11.53 -4.50 -1.94
C ASP A 146 10.29 -4.97 -1.19
N SER A 147 9.40 -4.06 -0.81
CA SER A 147 8.19 -4.42 -0.08
C SER A 147 7.24 -5.22 -0.95
N THR A 148 6.70 -6.30 -0.37
CA THR A 148 5.59 -7.06 -0.97
C THR A 148 4.32 -6.23 -1.18
N VAL A 149 4.26 -5.04 -0.57
CA VAL A 149 3.17 -4.05 -0.62
C VAL A 149 3.68 -2.75 -1.26
N GLY A 150 4.70 -2.83 -2.11
CA GLY A 150 5.16 -1.71 -2.95
C GLY A 150 4.23 -1.44 -4.14
N LEU A 151 4.56 -0.41 -4.93
CA LEU A 151 3.73 0.03 -6.05
C LEU A 151 3.56 -1.04 -7.14
N HIS A 152 4.66 -1.64 -7.62
CA HIS A 152 4.60 -2.66 -8.66
C HIS A 152 3.89 -3.94 -8.19
N PRO A 153 4.19 -4.51 -7.00
CA PRO A 153 3.45 -5.65 -6.50
C PRO A 153 1.94 -5.41 -6.38
N LEU A 154 1.53 -4.22 -5.93
CA LEU A 154 0.11 -3.86 -5.83
C LEU A 154 -0.53 -3.74 -7.23
N ALA A 155 0.12 -3.00 -8.14
CA ALA A 155 -0.34 -2.81 -9.51
C ALA A 155 -0.48 -4.14 -10.26
N ARG A 156 0.52 -5.03 -10.13
CA ARG A 156 0.56 -6.36 -10.74
C ARG A 156 -0.57 -7.26 -10.24
N ARG A 157 -0.81 -7.31 -8.91
CA ARG A 157 -1.94 -8.07 -8.36
C ARG A 157 -3.28 -7.53 -8.83
N ALA A 158 -3.38 -6.21 -8.98
CA ALA A 158 -4.60 -5.55 -9.44
C ALA A 158 -4.81 -5.63 -10.96
N GLY A 159 -3.78 -6.01 -11.74
CA GLY A 159 -3.84 -6.04 -13.20
C GLY A 159 -3.92 -4.66 -13.85
N ILE A 160 -3.39 -3.62 -13.19
CA ILE A 160 -3.41 -2.23 -13.67
C ILE A 160 -1.99 -1.66 -13.75
N PRO A 161 -1.73 -0.61 -14.56
CA PRO A 161 -0.40 -0.03 -14.63
C PRO A 161 -0.03 0.70 -13.32
N PRO A 162 1.27 0.76 -12.93
CA PRO A 162 1.71 1.35 -11.66
C PRO A 162 1.24 2.80 -11.42
N HIS A 163 1.25 3.64 -12.45
CA HIS A 163 0.78 5.02 -12.30
C HIS A 163 -0.72 5.10 -11.98
N ALA A 164 -1.53 4.12 -12.41
CA ALA A 164 -2.96 4.10 -12.13
C ALA A 164 -3.24 3.96 -10.63
N VAL A 165 -2.42 3.20 -9.89
CA VAL A 165 -2.51 3.08 -8.42
C VAL A 165 -2.31 4.44 -7.74
N LEU A 166 -1.36 5.25 -8.20
CA LEU A 166 -1.11 6.57 -7.61
C LEU A 166 -2.20 7.57 -7.98
N THR A 167 -2.69 7.52 -9.22
CA THR A 167 -3.72 8.44 -9.70
C THR A 167 -5.13 8.09 -9.22
N SER A 168 -5.37 6.84 -8.80
CA SER A 168 -6.67 6.41 -8.25
C SER A 168 -6.87 6.86 -6.81
N LEU A 169 -5.81 7.25 -6.10
CA LEU A 169 -5.89 7.72 -4.71
C LEU A 169 -6.82 8.93 -4.60
N SER A 170 -7.90 8.76 -3.83
CA SER A 170 -8.93 9.77 -3.67
C SER A 170 -8.37 11.06 -3.07
N ALA A 171 -8.91 12.19 -3.50
CA ALA A 171 -8.64 13.49 -2.89
C ALA A 171 -9.13 13.58 -1.43
N SER A 172 -10.04 12.69 -1.01
CA SER A 172 -10.53 12.60 0.36
C SER A 172 -9.49 12.07 1.34
N ILE A 173 -8.43 11.39 0.88
CA ILE A 173 -7.38 10.89 1.77
C ILE A 173 -6.45 12.06 2.15
N PRO A 174 -6.27 12.36 3.45
CA PRO A 174 -5.31 13.35 3.91
C PRO A 174 -3.88 13.03 3.44
N ARG A 175 -3.20 14.05 2.90
CA ARG A 175 -1.80 13.97 2.47
C ARG A 175 -0.91 14.69 3.47
N VAL A 176 0.04 13.96 4.05
CA VAL A 176 1.06 14.47 4.95
C VAL A 176 2.38 14.50 4.17
N TYR A 177 2.92 15.70 3.98
CA TYR A 177 4.22 15.88 3.36
C TYR A 177 5.28 15.86 4.45
N VAL A 178 6.11 14.82 4.43
CA VAL A 178 7.22 14.67 5.36
C VAL A 178 8.45 15.24 4.67
N ALA A 179 8.93 16.38 5.16
CA ALA A 179 10.25 16.86 4.77
C ALA A 179 11.29 16.01 5.50
N ASP A 180 12.42 15.69 4.85
CA ASP A 180 13.61 15.17 5.54
C ASP A 180 14.13 16.25 6.50
N SER A 181 13.53 16.34 7.69
CA SER A 181 14.24 16.83 8.86
C SER A 181 15.09 15.69 9.35
N GLN A 182 16.41 15.84 9.28
CA GLN A 182 17.37 15.05 10.05
C GLN A 182 16.80 14.78 11.46
N GLY A 183 16.27 13.58 11.70
CA GLY A 183 15.74 13.10 12.99
C GLY A 183 14.43 13.74 13.47
N GLY A 184 13.29 13.10 13.21
CA GLY A 184 12.04 13.43 13.89
C GLY A 184 10.85 12.58 13.44
N SER A 185 10.52 11.52 14.20
CA SER A 185 9.30 10.73 14.00
C SER A 185 8.06 11.60 14.27
N VAL A 186 7.38 12.06 13.23
CA VAL A 186 6.07 12.71 13.36
C VAL A 186 4.99 11.63 13.48
N ARG A 187 4.47 11.43 14.70
CA ARG A 187 3.25 10.62 14.91
C ARG A 187 2.03 11.50 14.59
N SER A 188 1.40 11.26 13.44
CA SER A 188 0.09 11.85 13.10
C SER A 188 -1.01 11.10 13.86
N GLY A 189 -1.65 11.76 14.82
CA GLY A 189 -2.77 11.25 15.61
C GLY A 189 -4.13 11.35 14.91
N VAL A 190 -4.21 11.00 13.63
CA VAL A 190 -5.47 11.03 12.86
C VAL A 190 -6.05 9.62 12.82
N ARG A 191 -7.26 9.45 13.38
CA ARG A 191 -8.06 8.23 13.16
C ARG A 191 -8.62 8.28 11.74
N GLY A 192 -7.92 7.66 10.79
CA GLY A 192 -8.28 7.59 9.37
C GLY A 192 -7.11 7.06 8.54
N SER A 193 -7.33 6.80 7.24
CA SER A 193 -6.22 6.50 6.33
C SER A 193 -5.41 7.78 6.05
N THR A 194 -4.08 7.69 6.01
CA THR A 194 -3.19 8.83 5.77
C THR A 194 -2.18 8.45 4.70
N LEU A 195 -2.01 9.32 3.71
CA LEU A 195 -0.94 9.24 2.72
C LEU A 195 0.23 10.08 3.21
N GLU A 196 1.36 9.45 3.48
CA GLU A 196 2.61 10.14 3.75
C GLU A 196 3.43 10.21 2.45
N SER A 197 3.97 11.39 2.16
CA SER A 197 4.88 11.56 1.04
C SER A 197 6.16 12.27 1.43
N ASN A 198 7.30 11.69 1.08
CA ASN A 198 8.63 12.19 1.43
C ASN A 198 9.22 13.07 0.32
N VAL A 199 8.42 13.98 -0.24
CA VAL A 199 8.89 14.87 -1.33
C VAL A 199 9.52 16.12 -0.72
N SER A 200 10.83 16.29 -0.92
CA SER A 200 11.54 17.51 -0.56
C SER A 200 11.03 18.69 -1.39
N VAL A 201 10.24 19.59 -0.78
CA VAL A 201 9.87 20.85 -1.43
C VAL A 201 11.07 21.77 -1.36
N GLY A 202 11.83 21.87 -2.46
CA GLY A 202 12.90 22.84 -2.60
C GLY A 202 12.33 24.26 -2.42
N ARG A 203 12.86 25.00 -1.43
CA ARG A 203 12.61 26.45 -1.29
C ARG A 203 12.96 27.12 -2.61
N ALA A 204 11.95 27.64 -3.31
CA ALA A 204 12.16 28.66 -4.31
C ALA A 204 12.76 29.88 -3.60
N LEU A 205 14.00 30.20 -3.95
CA LEU A 205 14.65 31.45 -3.57
C LEU A 205 13.88 32.60 -4.22
N ALA A 206 13.41 33.53 -3.39
CA ALA A 206 13.16 34.91 -3.75
C ALA A 206 14.21 35.76 -3.05
#